data_AF-A0A8S3DSL9-F1
#
_entry.id   AF-A0A8S3DSL9-F1
#
_cell.length_a   1.000
_cell.length_b   1.000
_cell.length_c   1.000
_cell.angle_alpha   90.00
_cell.angle_beta   90.00
_cell.angle_gamma   90.00
#
_symmetry.space_group_name_H-M   'P 1'
#
loop_
_entity.id
_entity.type
_entity.pdbx_description
1 polymer ?
#
loop_
_entity_poly.entity_id
_entity_poly.type
_entity_poly.pdbx_seq_one_letter_code
_entity_poly.pdbx_strand_id
1 'polypeptide(L)'
;MNEDVESQIGRIVGRVGPAMLLTSVSESIAFFLGALTPMPAVRLFSLYAGMSVLIDFLLQITIFISLITMDQKRTLKNRFDIFCCFQIFNTDNDGHYCWRLFRKNSVNTNNNSLETSDTTETETNEDNSNENDGLLYRIFKDYYAPFVMNDYVRPIVIFVFFTWLAASIALIPYVKIGLEQNITMPKDSYMIDYFTALKQYLAVGPPVYFVIKPGVNYANINASNLICSSAGCSPQSVANQLSMASYYPDQTRIAQIGTTWLDDYYDWLRHRGATPCCRLYENTKKFCSTNSPSHRNC
;
A
#
# COMPACT_ATOMS: atom_id res chain seq x y z
N MET A 1 24.75 -41.65 23.05
CA MET A 1 23.68 -41.28 24.01
C MET A 1 22.59 -40.67 23.15
N ASN A 2 21.53 -41.41 22.85
CA ASN A 2 20.51 -40.97 21.89
C ASN A 2 19.67 -39.88 22.56
N GLU A 3 19.80 -38.66 22.07
CA GLU A 3 18.99 -37.52 22.54
C GLU A 3 17.53 -37.77 22.16
N ASP A 4 16.61 -37.52 23.08
CA ASP A 4 15.17 -37.60 22.79
C ASP A 4 14.79 -36.53 21.77
N VAL A 5 13.92 -36.89 20.83
CA VAL A 5 13.43 -36.02 19.73
C VAL A 5 12.88 -34.70 20.26
N GLU A 6 12.26 -34.71 21.44
CA GLU A 6 11.68 -33.54 22.08
C GLU A 6 12.76 -32.55 22.56
N SER A 7 13.88 -33.06 23.09
CA SER A 7 15.04 -32.24 23.49
C SER A 7 15.71 -31.62 22.27
N GLN A 8 15.90 -32.40 21.21
CA GLN A 8 16.52 -31.91 19.97
C GLN A 8 15.70 -30.79 19.32
N ILE A 9 14.37 -30.97 19.21
CA ILE A 9 13.49 -29.94 18.64
C ILE A 9 13.43 -28.72 19.56
N GLY A 10 13.38 -28.91 20.88
CA GLY A 10 13.45 -27.81 21.85
C GLY A 10 14.71 -26.97 21.68
N ARG A 11 15.88 -27.59 21.47
CA ARG A 11 17.14 -26.90 21.21
C ARG A 11 17.13 -26.12 19.89
N ILE A 12 16.60 -26.71 18.82
CA ILE A 12 16.52 -26.05 17.50
C ILE A 12 15.56 -24.86 17.55
N VAL A 13 14.38 -25.04 18.15
CA VAL A 13 13.39 -23.97 18.35
C VAL A 13 13.96 -22.87 19.24
N GLY A 14 14.72 -23.21 20.28
CA GLY A 14 15.42 -22.23 21.11
C GLY A 14 16.44 -21.39 20.34
N ARG A 15 17.05 -21.94 19.29
CA ARG A 15 18.04 -21.24 18.44
C ARG A 15 17.38 -20.38 17.35
N VAL A 16 16.27 -20.83 16.76
CA VAL A 16 15.61 -20.16 15.61
C VAL A 16 14.45 -19.24 16.06
N GLY A 17 13.77 -19.59 17.15
CA GLY A 17 12.61 -18.89 17.69
C GLY A 17 12.81 -17.39 17.96
N PRO A 18 13.95 -16.94 18.52
CA PRO A 18 14.20 -15.51 18.73
C PRO A 18 14.20 -14.69 17.43
N ALA A 19 14.73 -15.25 16.33
CA ALA A 19 14.74 -14.58 15.04
C ALA A 19 13.34 -14.47 14.45
N MET A 20 12.53 -15.54 14.52
CA MET A 20 11.13 -15.54 14.07
C MET A 20 10.27 -14.54 14.88
N LEU A 21 10.47 -14.48 16.20
CA LEU A 21 9.76 -13.52 17.05
C LEU A 21 10.13 -12.08 16.69
N LEU A 22 11.43 -11.79 16.51
CA LEU A 22 11.89 -10.46 16.15
C LEU A 22 11.27 -9.99 14.83
N THR A 23 11.27 -10.84 13.79
CA THR A 23 10.69 -10.50 12.49
C THR A 23 9.19 -10.24 12.60
N SER A 24 8.41 -11.16 13.17
CA SER A 24 6.95 -11.02 13.25
C SER A 24 6.51 -9.84 14.10
N VAL A 25 7.20 -9.56 15.21
CA VAL A 25 6.92 -8.38 16.05
C VAL A 25 7.27 -7.09 15.31
N SER A 26 8.43 -7.03 14.64
CA SER A 26 8.84 -5.84 13.90
C SER A 26 7.91 -5.53 12.72
N GLU A 27 7.49 -6.55 11.97
CA GLU A 27 6.54 -6.44 10.85
C GLU A 27 5.16 -6.01 11.34
N SER A 28 4.66 -6.64 12.41
CA SER A 28 3.39 -6.27 13.03
C SER A 28 3.40 -4.80 13.46
N ILE A 29 4.44 -4.35 14.17
CA ILE A 29 4.57 -2.94 14.59
C ILE A 29 4.62 -2.02 13.37
N ALA A 30 5.39 -2.37 12.33
CA ALA A 30 5.46 -1.58 11.10
C ALA A 30 4.10 -1.45 10.41
N PHE A 31 3.33 -2.54 10.31
CA PHE A 31 1.97 -2.50 9.77
C PHE A 31 1.03 -1.66 10.63
N PHE A 32 1.06 -1.81 11.96
CA PHE A 32 0.24 -0.99 12.85
C PHE A 32 0.60 0.51 12.77
N LEU A 33 1.87 0.87 12.60
CA LEU A 33 2.28 2.25 12.32
C LEU A 33 1.74 2.75 10.98
N GLY A 34 1.67 1.89 9.95
CA GLY A 34 1.04 2.20 8.68
C GLY A 34 -0.46 2.54 8.79
N ALA A 35 -1.14 2.05 9.82
CA ALA A 35 -2.55 2.35 10.08
C ALA A 35 -2.81 3.78 10.59
N LEU A 36 -1.76 4.55 10.92
CA LEU A 36 -1.88 5.97 11.27
C LEU A 36 -2.19 6.87 10.05
N THR A 37 -2.09 6.33 8.84
CA THR A 37 -2.39 7.08 7.62
C THR A 37 -3.89 7.46 7.54
N PRO A 38 -4.23 8.66 7.03
CA PRO A 38 -5.62 9.11 6.91
C PRO A 38 -6.37 8.40 5.76
N MET A 39 -5.68 7.66 4.90
CA MET A 39 -6.27 6.93 3.78
C MET A 39 -6.95 5.64 4.27
N PRO A 40 -8.30 5.53 4.20
CA PRO A 40 -9.04 4.43 4.83
C PRO A 40 -8.68 3.05 4.25
N ALA A 41 -8.40 2.97 2.96
CA ALA A 41 -8.01 1.73 2.29
C ALA A 41 -6.68 1.17 2.85
N VAL A 42 -5.66 2.03 2.96
CA VAL A 42 -4.35 1.65 3.52
C VAL A 42 -4.48 1.32 5.00
N ARG A 43 -5.26 2.10 5.75
CA ARG A 43 -5.49 1.87 7.17
C ARG A 43 -6.10 0.50 7.45
N LEU A 44 -7.12 0.07 6.70
CA LEU A 44 -7.74 -1.25 6.86
C LEU A 44 -6.76 -2.36 6.48
N PHE A 45 -6.08 -2.23 5.34
CA PHE A 45 -5.06 -3.19 4.92
C PHE A 45 -3.98 -3.39 5.99
N SER A 46 -3.44 -2.29 6.51
CA SER A 46 -2.42 -2.29 7.55
C SER A 46 -2.90 -2.94 8.86
N LEU A 47 -4.14 -2.67 9.30
CA LEU A 47 -4.69 -3.29 10.51
C LEU A 47 -4.88 -4.81 10.35
N TYR A 48 -5.41 -5.24 9.20
CA TYR A 48 -5.60 -6.67 8.92
C TYR A 48 -4.26 -7.39 8.75
N ALA A 49 -3.30 -6.80 8.03
CA ALA A 49 -1.97 -7.37 7.85
C ALA A 49 -1.22 -7.50 9.19
N GLY A 50 -1.21 -6.44 10.00
CA GLY A 50 -0.55 -6.47 11.32
C GLY A 50 -1.13 -7.53 12.25
N MET A 51 -2.46 -7.64 12.32
CA MET A 51 -3.13 -8.70 13.09
C MET A 51 -2.86 -10.10 12.51
N SER A 52 -2.90 -10.25 11.19
CA SER A 52 -2.64 -11.53 10.52
C SER A 52 -1.24 -12.05 10.81
N VAL A 53 -0.20 -11.19 10.79
CA VAL A 53 1.18 -11.58 11.09
C VAL A 53 1.32 -12.04 12.54
N LEU A 54 0.63 -11.40 13.49
CA LEU A 54 0.63 -11.84 14.89
C LEU A 54 -0.04 -13.20 15.07
N ILE A 55 -1.19 -13.42 14.43
CA ILE A 55 -1.88 -14.71 14.50
C ILE A 55 -1.03 -15.80 13.83
N ASP A 56 -0.44 -15.51 12.67
CA ASP A 56 0.45 -16.45 11.96
C ASP A 56 1.63 -16.88 12.85
N PHE A 57 2.28 -15.94 13.53
CA PHE A 57 3.33 -16.24 14.50
C PHE A 57 2.86 -17.17 15.62
N LEU A 58 1.67 -16.91 16.20
CA LEU A 58 1.11 -17.77 17.25
C LEU A 58 0.82 -19.18 16.74
N LEU A 59 0.25 -19.31 15.53
CA LEU A 59 -0.01 -20.61 14.90
C LEU A 59 1.30 -21.34 14.54
N GLN A 60 2.32 -20.61 14.10
CA GLN A 60 3.63 -21.16 13.76
C GLN A 60 4.37 -21.69 15.00
N ILE A 61 4.37 -20.98 16.12
CA ILE A 61 5.01 -21.46 17.35
C ILE A 61 4.24 -22.60 18.03
N THR A 62 2.91 -22.66 17.89
CA THR A 62 2.11 -23.68 18.59
C THR A 62 1.82 -24.90 17.71
N ILE A 63 1.03 -24.71 16.67
CA ILE A 63 0.52 -25.80 15.83
C ILE A 63 1.65 -26.38 14.99
N PHE A 64 2.42 -25.54 14.31
CA PHE A 64 3.46 -26.04 13.41
C PHE A 64 4.58 -26.78 14.17
N ILE A 65 5.00 -26.29 15.34
CA ILE A 65 5.97 -27.02 16.19
C ILE A 65 5.39 -28.34 16.72
N SER A 66 4.08 -28.38 17.03
CA SER A 66 3.43 -29.64 17.41
C SER A 66 3.36 -30.63 16.25
N LEU A 67 3.12 -30.15 15.03
CA LEU A 67 3.10 -30.99 13.84
C LEU A 67 4.49 -31.51 13.46
N ILE A 68 5.54 -30.67 13.52
CA ILE A 68 6.91 -31.10 13.19
C ILE A 68 7.45 -32.12 14.21
N THR A 69 7.12 -31.98 15.50
CA THR A 69 7.50 -32.98 16.51
C THR A 69 6.80 -34.32 16.28
N MET A 70 5.52 -34.30 15.91
CA MET A 70 4.78 -35.50 15.52
C MET A 70 5.33 -36.13 14.24
N ASP A 71 5.72 -35.31 13.27
CA ASP A 71 6.28 -35.74 12.00
C ASP A 71 7.64 -36.43 12.18
N GLN A 72 8.56 -35.82 12.93
CA GLN A 72 9.85 -36.43 13.27
C GLN A 72 9.70 -37.79 13.99
N LYS A 73 8.73 -37.90 14.92
CA LYS A 73 8.40 -39.17 15.58
C LYS A 73 7.87 -40.24 14.60
N ARG A 74 7.27 -39.85 13.47
CA ARG A 74 6.82 -40.78 12.42
C ARG A 74 7.96 -41.20 11.49
N THR A 75 8.81 -40.26 11.11
CA THR A 75 9.99 -40.52 10.26
C THR A 75 10.94 -41.51 10.93
N LEU A 76 11.18 -41.37 12.25
CA LEU A 76 11.97 -42.33 13.03
C LEU A 76 11.35 -43.73 13.11
N LYS A 77 10.04 -43.85 12.89
CA LYS A 77 9.32 -45.14 12.82
C LYS A 77 9.25 -45.71 11.40
N ASN A 78 9.93 -45.09 10.42
CA ASN A 78 9.96 -45.49 9.00
C ASN A 78 8.55 -45.74 8.41
N ARG A 79 7.61 -44.82 8.66
CA ARG A 79 6.26 -44.84 8.06
C ARG A 79 6.14 -43.75 6.99
N PHE A 80 5.28 -43.97 6.00
CA PHE A 80 5.06 -42.99 4.92
C PHE A 80 4.32 -41.73 5.41
N ASP A 81 4.68 -40.55 4.88
CA ASP A 81 4.13 -39.25 5.26
C ASP A 81 2.61 -39.13 5.10
N ILE A 82 2.08 -39.58 3.95
CA ILE A 82 0.66 -39.43 3.58
C ILE A 82 -0.16 -40.66 4.00
N PHE A 83 0.47 -41.84 4.04
CA PHE A 83 -0.20 -43.11 4.36
C PHE A 83 0.28 -43.65 5.71
N CYS A 84 -0.33 -43.16 6.79
CA CYS A 84 0.02 -43.43 8.20
C CYS A 84 0.05 -44.91 8.62
N CYS A 85 -0.47 -45.83 7.80
CA CYS A 85 -0.65 -47.25 8.15
C CYS A 85 0.38 -48.21 7.54
N PHE A 86 1.19 -47.77 6.57
CA PHE A 86 2.19 -48.63 5.95
C PHE A 86 3.58 -48.34 6.53
N GLN A 87 4.19 -49.36 7.12
CA GLN A 87 5.56 -49.31 7.62
C GLN A 87 6.48 -49.87 6.53
N ILE A 88 7.61 -49.21 6.29
CA ILE A 88 8.63 -49.73 5.37
C ILE A 88 9.18 -51.01 6.00
N PHE A 89 8.82 -52.15 5.41
CA PHE A 89 9.40 -53.44 5.76
C PHE A 89 10.73 -53.55 5.01
N ASN A 90 11.85 -53.37 5.72
CA ASN A 90 13.15 -53.78 5.19
C ASN A 90 13.19 -55.31 5.22
N THR A 91 12.78 -55.95 4.13
CA THR A 91 13.21 -57.32 3.83
C THR A 91 14.68 -57.26 3.43
N ASP A 92 15.56 -57.62 4.36
CA ASP A 92 16.88 -58.11 4.00
C ASP A 92 16.69 -59.44 3.26
N ASN A 93 16.65 -59.37 1.93
CA ASN A 93 17.36 -60.25 1.00
C ASN A 93 17.00 -59.86 -0.44
N ASP A 94 18.04 -59.54 -1.20
CA ASP A 94 18.14 -59.47 -2.66
C ASP A 94 17.25 -58.47 -3.42
N GLY A 95 17.82 -57.32 -3.80
CA GLY A 95 17.24 -56.53 -4.89
C GLY A 95 17.51 -55.03 -4.88
N HIS A 96 18.77 -54.64 -5.03
CA HIS A 96 19.20 -53.27 -5.34
C HIS A 96 18.54 -52.72 -6.62
N TYR A 97 17.44 -51.94 -6.53
CA TYR A 97 17.07 -50.94 -7.54
C TYR A 97 16.02 -49.93 -7.03
N CYS A 98 16.37 -49.05 -6.08
CA CYS A 98 15.66 -47.77 -6.01
C CYS A 98 16.55 -46.62 -5.49
N TRP A 99 17.51 -46.92 -4.61
CA TRP A 99 18.41 -45.92 -4.03
C TRP A 99 19.70 -45.63 -4.84
N ARG A 100 19.80 -46.10 -6.09
CA ARG A 100 21.05 -46.05 -6.86
C ARG A 100 21.30 -44.74 -7.63
N LEU A 101 20.41 -43.74 -7.55
CA LEU A 101 20.57 -42.49 -8.30
C LEU A 101 21.33 -41.38 -7.57
N PHE A 102 21.65 -41.52 -6.27
CA PHE A 102 22.36 -40.46 -5.53
C PHE A 102 23.60 -40.88 -4.73
N ARG A 103 24.01 -42.15 -4.76
CA ARG A 103 25.16 -42.64 -3.96
C ARG A 103 26.29 -43.19 -4.84
N LYS A 104 27.08 -42.30 -5.45
CA LYS A 104 28.41 -42.65 -6.01
C LYS A 104 29.45 -41.60 -5.64
N ASN A 105 30.65 -42.12 -5.34
CA ASN A 105 31.90 -41.49 -4.90
C ASN A 105 32.01 -41.29 -3.39
N SER A 106 33.03 -41.75 -2.67
CA SER A 106 34.21 -42.54 -3.00
C SER A 106 34.74 -43.16 -1.70
N VAL A 107 35.31 -44.36 -1.81
CA VAL A 107 35.91 -45.17 -0.74
C VAL A 107 37.34 -44.69 -0.41
N ASN A 108 37.83 -45.13 0.76
CA ASN A 108 39.23 -45.28 1.21
C ASN A 108 39.86 -44.05 1.91
N THR A 109 40.56 -44.13 3.06
CA THR A 109 41.46 -45.21 3.53
C THR A 109 41.76 -45.08 5.05
N ASN A 110 42.08 -46.23 5.64
CA ASN A 110 42.53 -46.60 6.99
C ASN A 110 43.57 -45.74 7.76
N ASN A 111 43.45 -45.76 9.10
CA ASN A 111 44.44 -46.23 10.13
C ASN A 111 44.68 -45.31 11.36
N ASN A 112 44.33 -45.87 12.53
CA ASN A 112 45.02 -45.95 13.84
C ASN A 112 45.64 -44.73 14.57
N SER A 113 45.10 -44.55 15.79
CA SER A 113 45.76 -44.54 17.11
C SER A 113 46.19 -43.25 17.82
N LEU A 114 45.65 -43.12 19.04
CA LEU A 114 46.27 -42.71 20.32
C LEU A 114 46.40 -41.20 20.65
N GLU A 115 45.49 -40.72 21.53
CA GLU A 115 45.72 -40.04 22.85
C GLU A 115 46.90 -39.02 22.98
N THR A 116 46.84 -37.81 23.56
CA THR A 116 46.01 -37.13 24.59
C THR A 116 46.41 -35.63 24.65
N SER A 117 45.61 -34.80 25.32
CA SER A 117 46.00 -33.65 26.19
C SER A 117 45.74 -32.21 25.70
N ASP A 118 44.64 -31.66 26.21
CA ASP A 118 44.46 -30.38 26.93
C ASP A 118 44.77 -28.98 26.31
N THR A 119 43.67 -28.22 26.22
CA THR A 119 43.46 -26.77 26.51
C THR A 119 44.22 -25.70 25.71
N THR A 120 43.49 -24.91 24.91
CA THR A 120 43.26 -23.47 25.15
C THR A 120 42.29 -22.88 24.11
N GLU A 121 41.53 -21.86 24.52
CA GLU A 121 40.44 -21.19 23.81
C GLU A 121 40.81 -20.67 22.42
N THR A 122 40.19 -21.23 21.38
CA THR A 122 39.79 -20.63 20.09
C THR A 122 39.22 -21.78 19.25
N GLU A 123 38.56 -21.45 18.14
CA GLU A 123 38.12 -22.38 17.09
C GLU A 123 36.69 -22.94 17.21
N THR A 124 35.87 -22.43 16.29
CA THR A 124 35.07 -23.24 15.36
C THR A 124 34.99 -24.73 15.70
N ASN A 125 33.96 -25.12 16.45
CA ASN A 125 33.53 -26.51 16.44
C ASN A 125 32.93 -26.82 15.08
N GLU A 126 33.78 -27.34 14.19
CA GLU A 126 33.38 -28.19 13.08
C GLU A 126 32.68 -29.42 13.66
N ASP A 127 31.36 -29.35 13.74
CA ASP A 127 30.52 -30.55 13.79
C ASP A 127 30.70 -31.29 12.45
N ASN A 128 31.68 -32.18 12.40
CA ASN A 128 31.77 -33.25 11.41
C ASN A 128 30.68 -34.31 11.69
N SER A 129 29.42 -33.90 11.59
CA SER A 129 28.32 -34.81 11.29
C SER A 129 28.11 -34.78 9.79
N ASN A 130 28.47 -35.88 9.11
CA ASN A 130 28.05 -36.16 7.74
C ASN A 130 26.52 -36.35 7.70
N GLU A 131 25.77 -35.31 8.01
CA GLU A 131 24.37 -35.18 7.61
C GLU A 131 24.35 -34.88 6.11
N ASN A 132 23.34 -35.40 5.41
CA ASN A 132 23.18 -35.15 3.98
C ASN A 132 22.76 -33.68 3.78
N ASP A 133 23.75 -32.78 3.83
CA ASP A 133 23.55 -31.36 3.60
C ASP A 133 22.82 -31.16 2.27
N GLY A 134 21.69 -30.44 2.34
CA GLY A 134 20.89 -30.16 1.15
C GLY A 134 21.74 -29.49 0.07
N LEU A 135 21.46 -29.82 -1.20
CA LEU A 135 22.17 -29.27 -2.36
C LEU A 135 22.32 -27.73 -2.30
N LEU A 136 21.27 -27.04 -1.82
CA LEU A 136 21.27 -25.59 -1.64
C LEU A 136 22.31 -25.12 -0.62
N TYR A 137 22.38 -25.76 0.55
CA TYR A 137 23.35 -25.39 1.60
C TYR A 137 24.78 -25.54 1.07
N ARG A 138 25.06 -26.63 0.35
CA ARG A 138 26.38 -26.87 -0.26
C ARG A 138 26.75 -25.81 -1.29
N ILE A 139 25.84 -25.40 -2.17
CA ILE A 139 26.09 -24.33 -3.14
C ILE A 139 26.38 -23.00 -2.44
N PHE A 140 25.62 -22.68 -1.39
CA PHE A 140 25.81 -21.43 -0.64
C PHE A 140 27.13 -21.40 0.13
N LYS A 141 27.47 -22.52 0.79
CA LYS A 141 28.70 -22.66 1.58
C LYS A 141 29.95 -22.70 0.69
N ASP A 142 29.94 -23.53 -0.35
CA ASP A 142 31.16 -23.83 -1.11
C ASP A 142 31.43 -22.86 -2.27
N TYR A 143 30.38 -22.25 -2.84
CA TYR A 143 30.53 -21.39 -4.04
C TYR A 143 30.16 -19.93 -3.77
N TYR A 144 28.97 -19.67 -3.22
CA TYR A 144 28.46 -18.30 -3.10
C TYR A 144 29.16 -17.48 -2.00
N ALA A 145 29.25 -18.03 -0.78
CA ALA A 145 29.87 -17.35 0.35
C ALA A 145 31.34 -16.96 0.11
N PRO A 146 32.24 -17.86 -0.34
CA PRO A 146 33.63 -17.49 -0.60
C PRO A 146 33.76 -16.51 -1.77
N PHE A 147 32.88 -16.57 -2.78
CA PHE A 147 32.87 -15.62 -3.89
C PHE A 147 32.55 -14.19 -3.43
N VAL A 148 31.51 -14.00 -2.62
CA VAL A 148 31.10 -12.68 -2.13
C VAL A 148 32.05 -12.14 -1.06
N MET A 149 32.62 -13.02 -0.22
CA MET A 149 33.54 -12.61 0.85
C MET A 149 34.94 -12.22 0.35
N ASN A 150 35.30 -12.59 -0.89
CA ASN A 150 36.58 -12.26 -1.51
C ASN A 150 36.89 -10.75 -1.45
N ASP A 151 38.12 -10.40 -1.08
CA ASP A 151 38.55 -9.02 -0.79
C ASP A 151 38.41 -8.07 -1.99
N TYR A 152 38.43 -8.60 -3.22
CA TYR A 152 38.21 -7.82 -4.44
C TYR A 152 36.72 -7.67 -4.81
N VAL A 153 35.91 -8.71 -4.56
CA VAL A 153 34.48 -8.71 -4.94
C VAL A 153 33.67 -7.85 -3.96
N ARG A 154 34.02 -7.88 -2.67
CA ARG A 154 33.36 -7.11 -1.62
C ARG A 154 33.23 -5.60 -1.94
N PRO A 155 34.29 -4.86 -2.27
CA PRO A 155 34.16 -3.43 -2.61
C PRO A 155 33.35 -3.19 -3.89
N ILE A 156 33.42 -4.09 -4.87
CA ILE A 156 32.64 -3.98 -6.12
C ILE A 156 31.15 -4.06 -5.82
N VAL A 157 30.72 -5.02 -5.00
CA VAL A 157 29.31 -5.17 -4.62
C VAL A 157 28.80 -3.91 -3.91
N ILE A 158 29.58 -3.37 -2.96
CA ILE A 158 29.23 -2.14 -2.25
C ILE A 158 29.07 -0.97 -3.24
N PHE A 159 29.98 -0.83 -4.21
CA PHE A 159 29.91 0.21 -5.22
C PHE A 159 28.66 0.09 -6.09
N VAL A 160 28.29 -1.12 -6.51
CA VAL A 160 27.07 -1.37 -7.30
C VAL A 160 25.81 -0.99 -6.51
N PHE A 161 25.69 -1.39 -5.24
CA PHE A 161 24.54 -1.01 -4.41
C PHE A 161 24.49 0.50 -4.13
N PHE A 162 25.64 1.14 -3.91
CA PHE A 162 25.70 2.58 -3.68
C PHE A 162 25.31 3.39 -4.92
N THR A 163 25.79 2.98 -6.10
CA THR A 163 25.41 3.61 -7.37
C THR A 163 23.93 3.40 -7.67
N TRP A 164 23.38 2.20 -7.40
CA TRP A 164 21.95 1.93 -7.52
C TRP A 164 21.10 2.79 -6.58
N LEU A 165 21.54 2.94 -5.32
CA LEU A 165 20.87 3.80 -4.35
C LEU A 165 20.90 5.27 -4.78
N ALA A 166 22.05 5.77 -5.23
CA ALA A 166 22.19 7.14 -5.73
C ALA A 166 21.30 7.40 -6.95
N ALA A 167 21.23 6.45 -7.89
CA ALA A 167 20.34 6.53 -9.04
C ALA A 167 18.86 6.53 -8.63
N SER A 168 18.50 5.69 -7.66
CA SER A 168 17.13 5.64 -7.14
C SER A 168 16.72 6.98 -6.51
N ILE A 169 17.58 7.59 -5.68
CA ILE A 169 17.33 8.91 -5.08
C ILE A 169 17.20 10.00 -6.14
N ALA A 170 18.04 9.98 -7.18
CA ALA A 170 17.99 10.94 -8.28
C ALA A 170 16.68 10.86 -9.09
N LEU A 171 16.02 9.70 -9.11
CA LEU A 171 14.78 9.47 -9.87
C LEU A 171 13.49 9.73 -9.08
N ILE A 172 13.53 9.80 -7.74
CA ILE A 172 12.36 10.13 -6.90
C ILE A 172 11.57 11.38 -7.38
N PRO A 173 12.20 12.52 -7.76
CA PRO A 173 11.42 13.71 -8.14
C PRO A 173 10.66 13.57 -9.47
N TYR A 174 10.99 12.57 -10.30
CA TYR A 174 10.31 12.34 -11.58
C TYR A 174 9.05 11.46 -11.44
N VAL A 175 8.77 10.95 -10.24
CA VAL A 175 7.58 10.14 -9.98
C VAL A 175 6.34 11.02 -10.06
N LYS A 176 5.47 10.73 -11.04
CA LYS A 176 4.19 11.42 -11.20
C LYS A 176 3.27 11.10 -10.01
N ILE A 177 2.74 12.14 -9.38
CA ILE A 177 1.81 12.03 -8.25
C ILE A 177 0.39 12.00 -8.79
N GLY A 178 -0.41 11.04 -8.33
CA GLY A 178 -1.82 10.92 -8.67
C GLY A 178 -2.15 9.57 -9.30
N LEU A 179 -3.41 9.18 -9.15
CA LEU A 179 -3.96 7.98 -9.78
C LEU A 179 -4.75 8.43 -11.00
N GLU A 180 -4.33 7.99 -12.20
CA GLU A 180 -5.16 8.21 -13.38
C GLU A 180 -6.42 7.35 -13.29
N GLN A 181 -7.58 7.90 -13.67
CA GLN A 181 -8.85 7.20 -13.54
C GLN A 181 -9.04 6.07 -14.58
N ASN A 182 -8.37 6.15 -15.73
CA ASN A 182 -8.42 5.13 -16.78
C ASN A 182 -7.83 3.78 -16.33
N ILE A 183 -6.79 3.78 -15.48
CA ILE A 183 -6.10 2.55 -15.04
C ILE A 183 -6.85 1.79 -13.95
N THR A 184 -7.86 2.39 -13.32
CA THR A 184 -8.72 1.71 -12.34
C THR A 184 -9.84 0.92 -12.99
N MET A 185 -10.04 1.09 -14.29
CA MET A 185 -11.09 0.43 -15.06
C MET A 185 -10.56 -0.82 -15.74
N PRO A 186 -11.40 -1.87 -15.89
CA PRO A 186 -11.06 -3.03 -16.72
C PRO A 186 -10.72 -2.60 -18.15
N LYS A 187 -9.75 -3.26 -18.78
CA LYS A 187 -9.28 -2.91 -20.13
C LYS A 187 -10.38 -2.99 -21.20
N ASP A 188 -11.39 -3.83 -20.99
CA ASP A 188 -12.52 -4.01 -21.91
C ASP A 188 -13.74 -3.13 -21.55
N SER A 189 -13.56 -2.15 -20.68
CA SER A 189 -14.64 -1.27 -20.22
C SER A 189 -14.88 -0.12 -21.20
N TYR A 190 -16.15 0.09 -21.58
CA TYR A 190 -16.59 1.24 -22.40
C TYR A 190 -16.26 2.60 -21.75
N MET A 191 -16.01 2.62 -20.44
CA MET A 191 -15.69 3.86 -19.74
C MET A 191 -14.32 4.43 -20.12
N ILE A 192 -13.40 3.60 -20.62
CA ILE A 192 -12.10 4.08 -21.13
C ILE A 192 -12.33 4.96 -22.37
N ASP A 193 -13.18 4.51 -23.30
CA ASP A 193 -13.55 5.28 -24.48
C ASP A 193 -14.32 6.54 -24.11
N TYR A 194 -15.25 6.43 -23.15
CA TYR A 194 -15.97 7.60 -22.63
C TYR A 194 -15.02 8.66 -22.06
N PHE A 195 -14.05 8.28 -21.21
CA PHE A 195 -13.10 9.26 -20.67
C PHE A 195 -12.15 9.81 -21.71
N THR A 196 -11.81 9.03 -22.72
CA THR A 196 -11.01 9.51 -23.84
C THR A 196 -11.78 10.55 -24.65
N ALA A 197 -13.04 10.27 -24.98
CA ALA A 197 -13.94 11.20 -25.65
C ALA A 197 -14.20 12.46 -24.80
N LEU A 198 -14.39 12.30 -23.49
CA LEU A 198 -14.57 13.42 -22.57
C LEU A 198 -13.33 14.32 -22.55
N LYS A 199 -12.12 13.76 -22.47
CA LYS A 199 -10.87 14.54 -22.52
C LYS A 199 -10.66 15.24 -23.88
N GLN A 200 -11.11 14.64 -24.97
CA GLN A 200 -10.89 15.14 -26.32
C GLN A 200 -11.92 16.20 -26.76
N TYR A 201 -13.19 16.00 -26.42
CA TYR A 201 -14.29 16.82 -26.93
C TYR A 201 -14.89 17.78 -25.90
N LEU A 202 -14.74 17.53 -24.59
CA LEU A 202 -15.36 18.39 -23.58
C LEU A 202 -14.54 19.67 -23.38
N ALA A 203 -15.14 20.80 -23.74
CA ALA A 203 -14.52 22.12 -23.62
C ALA A 203 -14.62 22.74 -22.20
N VAL A 204 -15.45 22.17 -21.32
CA VAL A 204 -15.70 22.70 -19.97
C VAL A 204 -15.37 21.67 -18.90
N GLY A 205 -14.83 22.15 -17.78
CA GLY A 205 -14.52 21.31 -16.62
C GLY A 205 -15.75 21.05 -15.73
N PRO A 206 -15.56 20.30 -14.64
CA PRO A 206 -16.57 20.16 -13.59
C PRO A 206 -16.96 21.52 -12.99
N PRO A 207 -18.23 21.75 -12.62
CA PRO A 207 -18.65 22.99 -11.98
C PRO A 207 -18.10 23.09 -10.56
N VAL A 208 -17.71 24.31 -10.17
CA VAL A 208 -17.23 24.64 -8.82
C VAL A 208 -18.20 25.62 -8.17
N TYR A 209 -18.57 25.36 -6.91
CA TYR A 209 -19.50 26.21 -6.15
C TYR A 209 -18.77 26.92 -5.02
N PHE A 210 -18.74 28.25 -5.08
CA PHE A 210 -18.19 29.09 -4.02
C PHE A 210 -19.29 29.40 -3.00
N VAL A 211 -19.29 28.65 -1.89
CA VAL A 211 -20.35 28.70 -0.88
C VAL A 211 -19.98 29.67 0.25
N ILE A 212 -20.85 30.66 0.47
CA ILE A 212 -20.72 31.60 1.59
C ILE A 212 -21.34 30.95 2.83
N LYS A 213 -20.51 30.79 3.88
CA LYS A 213 -20.92 30.21 5.16
C LYS A 213 -21.91 31.14 5.91
N PRO A 214 -22.73 30.61 6.82
CA PRO A 214 -23.59 31.45 7.66
C PRO A 214 -22.78 32.45 8.50
N GLY A 215 -23.34 33.64 8.72
CA GLY A 215 -22.70 34.73 9.47
C GLY A 215 -22.67 36.09 8.74
N VAL A 216 -23.09 36.13 7.47
CA VAL A 216 -23.17 37.36 6.67
C VAL A 216 -24.61 37.87 6.63
N ASN A 217 -24.82 39.15 6.96
CA ASN A 217 -26.12 39.79 6.86
C ASN A 217 -26.29 40.47 5.48
N TYR A 218 -26.96 39.78 4.57
CA TYR A 218 -27.26 40.26 3.21
C TYR A 218 -28.18 41.50 3.16
N ALA A 219 -28.85 41.85 4.27
CA ALA A 219 -29.64 43.08 4.33
C ALA A 219 -28.76 44.34 4.47
N ASN A 220 -27.51 44.18 4.95
CA ASN A 220 -26.57 45.30 5.07
C ASN A 220 -25.86 45.55 3.73
N ILE A 221 -25.90 46.78 3.24
CA ILE A 221 -25.30 47.16 1.96
C ILE A 221 -23.79 46.91 1.91
N ASN A 222 -23.08 47.11 3.03
CA ASN A 222 -21.64 46.86 3.10
C ASN A 222 -21.30 45.38 2.91
N ALA A 223 -22.13 44.49 3.44
CA ALA A 223 -21.95 43.05 3.28
C ALA A 223 -22.31 42.60 1.86
N SER A 224 -23.38 43.14 1.28
CA SER A 224 -23.77 42.90 -0.11
C SER A 224 -22.70 43.36 -1.10
N ASN A 225 -22.10 44.53 -0.88
CA ASN A 225 -21.03 45.10 -1.72
C ASN A 225 -19.77 44.24 -1.79
N LEU A 226 -19.53 43.37 -0.81
CA LEU A 226 -18.42 42.42 -0.80
C LEU A 226 -18.71 41.15 -1.61
N ILE A 227 -19.95 40.94 -2.05
CA ILE A 227 -20.37 39.72 -2.74
C ILE A 227 -20.74 40.00 -4.19
N CYS A 228 -21.49 41.08 -4.44
CA CYS A 228 -22.04 41.42 -5.74
C CYS A 228 -20.97 41.86 -6.77
N SER A 229 -21.29 41.77 -8.06
CA SER A 229 -20.44 42.20 -9.20
C SER A 229 -20.97 43.43 -9.92
N SER A 230 -22.21 43.83 -9.63
CA SER A 230 -22.87 44.96 -10.28
C SER A 230 -22.23 46.32 -9.94
N ALA A 231 -22.62 47.35 -10.70
CA ALA A 231 -22.14 48.71 -10.49
C ALA A 231 -22.48 49.21 -9.07
N GLY A 232 -21.46 49.62 -8.31
CA GLY A 232 -21.55 50.03 -6.91
C GLY A 232 -20.94 49.02 -5.93
N CYS A 233 -20.63 47.80 -6.38
CA CYS A 233 -19.97 46.77 -5.58
C CYS A 233 -18.46 47.02 -5.49
N SER A 234 -17.82 46.43 -4.47
CA SER A 234 -16.37 46.54 -4.29
C SER A 234 -15.62 45.89 -5.46
N PRO A 235 -14.51 46.48 -5.96
CA PRO A 235 -13.66 45.83 -6.95
C PRO A 235 -13.01 44.54 -6.41
N GLN A 236 -12.95 44.39 -5.08
CA GLN A 236 -12.47 43.18 -4.40
C GLN A 236 -13.63 42.30 -3.90
N SER A 237 -14.85 42.44 -4.45
CA SER A 237 -15.94 41.53 -4.10
C SER A 237 -15.64 40.09 -4.55
N VAL A 238 -16.29 39.12 -3.93
CA VAL A 238 -16.14 37.69 -4.28
C VAL A 238 -16.39 37.47 -5.77
N ALA A 239 -17.48 38.03 -6.31
CA ALA A 239 -17.81 37.89 -7.71
C ALA A 239 -16.79 38.56 -8.64
N ASN A 240 -16.28 39.74 -8.28
CA ASN A 240 -15.26 40.43 -9.08
C ASN A 240 -13.90 39.72 -9.04
N GLN A 241 -13.50 39.18 -7.89
CA GLN A 241 -12.28 38.37 -7.78
C GLN A 241 -12.36 37.09 -8.63
N LEU A 242 -13.50 36.41 -8.61
CA LEU A 242 -13.71 35.22 -9.42
C LEU A 242 -13.82 35.55 -10.92
N SER A 243 -14.45 36.68 -11.26
CA SER A 243 -14.47 37.20 -12.62
C SER A 243 -13.05 37.52 -13.11
N MET A 244 -12.23 38.17 -12.29
CA MET A 244 -10.81 38.41 -12.60
C MET A 244 -10.03 37.10 -12.75
N ALA A 245 -10.29 36.10 -11.90
CA ALA A 245 -9.66 34.79 -11.99
C ALA A 245 -10.03 34.05 -13.29
N SER A 246 -11.26 34.25 -13.81
CA SER A 246 -11.72 33.66 -15.06
C SER A 246 -11.00 34.18 -16.30
N TYR A 247 -10.36 35.34 -16.21
CA TYR A 247 -9.56 35.92 -17.30
C TYR A 247 -8.24 35.16 -17.52
N TYR A 248 -7.73 34.43 -16.51
CA TYR A 248 -6.48 33.67 -16.56
C TYR A 248 -6.71 32.16 -16.32
N PRO A 249 -7.46 31.47 -17.20
CA PRO A 249 -7.87 30.08 -16.98
C PRO A 249 -6.70 29.09 -16.93
N ASP A 250 -5.58 29.39 -17.59
CA ASP A 250 -4.39 28.52 -17.61
C ASP A 250 -3.77 28.33 -16.22
N GLN A 251 -3.89 29.35 -15.35
CA GLN A 251 -3.35 29.33 -13.99
C GLN A 251 -4.43 28.98 -12.96
N THR A 252 -5.59 29.64 -13.03
CA THR A 252 -6.64 29.50 -12.00
C THR A 252 -7.54 28.29 -12.23
N ARG A 253 -7.53 27.73 -13.44
CA ARG A 253 -8.43 26.64 -13.89
C ARG A 253 -9.92 26.99 -13.82
N ILE A 254 -10.25 28.28 -13.75
CA ILE A 254 -11.62 28.80 -13.82
C ILE A 254 -11.80 29.37 -15.22
N ALA A 255 -12.66 28.75 -16.02
CA ALA A 255 -12.90 29.18 -17.40
C ALA A 255 -14.03 30.21 -17.53
N GLN A 256 -15.08 30.08 -16.72
CA GLN A 256 -16.26 30.95 -16.79
C GLN A 256 -16.90 31.09 -15.42
N ILE A 257 -17.47 32.27 -15.18
CA ILE A 257 -18.31 32.57 -14.02
C ILE A 257 -19.71 33.02 -14.47
N GLY A 258 -20.73 32.67 -13.69
CA GLY A 258 -22.09 33.20 -13.83
C GLY A 258 -22.32 34.44 -12.96
N THR A 259 -23.46 35.11 -13.13
CA THR A 259 -23.88 36.18 -12.21
C THR A 259 -24.16 35.63 -10.82
N THR A 260 -24.01 36.47 -9.80
CA THR A 260 -24.47 36.10 -8.46
C THR A 260 -25.98 36.25 -8.37
N TRP A 261 -26.64 35.38 -7.60
CA TRP A 261 -28.07 35.52 -7.32
C TRP A 261 -28.44 36.89 -6.73
N LEU A 262 -27.50 37.52 -6.03
CA LEU A 262 -27.67 38.83 -5.42
C LEU A 262 -27.69 39.95 -6.48
N ASP A 263 -26.85 39.84 -7.52
CA ASP A 263 -26.89 40.76 -8.65
C ASP A 263 -28.20 40.63 -9.43
N ASP A 264 -28.64 39.39 -9.70
CA ASP A 264 -29.91 39.12 -10.38
C ASP A 264 -31.10 39.65 -9.56
N TYR A 265 -31.04 39.52 -8.23
CA TYR A 265 -32.04 40.08 -7.32
C TYR A 265 -32.08 41.61 -7.37
N TYR A 266 -30.93 42.27 -7.34
CA TYR A 266 -30.87 43.73 -7.45
C TYR A 266 -31.29 44.23 -8.82
N ASP A 267 -30.98 43.51 -9.89
CA ASP A 267 -31.44 43.86 -11.23
C ASP A 267 -32.96 43.69 -11.37
N TRP A 268 -33.51 42.62 -10.78
CA TRP A 268 -34.96 42.39 -10.71
C TRP A 268 -35.71 43.49 -9.94
N LEU A 269 -35.10 44.06 -8.90
CA LEU A 269 -35.67 45.18 -8.14
C LEU A 269 -35.63 46.52 -8.87
N ARG A 270 -34.73 46.70 -9.86
CA ARG A 270 -34.58 47.99 -10.55
C ARG A 270 -35.81 48.29 -11.40
N HIS A 271 -36.34 49.49 -11.23
CA HIS A 271 -37.47 50.00 -12.02
C HIS A 271 -36.95 50.53 -13.37
N ARG A 272 -36.51 49.62 -14.27
CA ARG A 272 -36.06 49.96 -15.63
C ARG A 272 -37.00 49.33 -16.67
N GLY A 273 -37.33 50.10 -17.71
CA GLY A 273 -38.19 49.67 -18.82
C GLY A 273 -39.66 50.10 -18.66
N ALA A 274 -40.49 49.78 -19.67
CA ALA A 274 -41.90 50.14 -19.72
C ALA A 274 -42.76 49.36 -18.71
N THR A 275 -42.31 48.18 -18.29
CA THR A 275 -42.96 47.36 -17.25
C THR A 275 -41.90 46.85 -16.25
N PRO A 276 -41.88 47.37 -15.01
CA PRO A 276 -40.94 46.92 -13.98
C PRO A 276 -41.23 45.47 -13.53
N CYS A 277 -40.19 44.72 -13.17
CA CYS A 277 -40.32 43.32 -12.74
C CYS A 277 -40.91 43.18 -11.33
N CYS A 278 -40.57 44.09 -10.41
CA CYS A 278 -41.12 44.13 -9.06
C CYS A 278 -42.30 45.11 -8.99
N ARG A 279 -43.53 44.58 -8.90
CA ARG A 279 -44.77 45.36 -8.77
C ARG A 279 -45.60 44.90 -7.59
N LEU A 280 -46.37 45.82 -7.03
CA LEU A 280 -47.32 45.58 -5.95
C LEU A 280 -48.69 46.11 -6.37
N TYR A 281 -49.76 45.40 -6.00
CA TYR A 281 -51.11 45.93 -6.17
C TYR A 281 -51.33 47.13 -5.24
N GLU A 282 -51.86 48.24 -5.75
CA GLU A 282 -52.11 49.47 -4.98
C GLU A 282 -52.97 49.22 -3.73
N ASN A 283 -54.03 48.40 -3.88
CA ASN A 283 -55.02 48.18 -2.83
C ASN A 283 -54.58 47.19 -1.74
N THR A 284 -53.79 46.17 -2.10
CA THR A 284 -53.47 45.06 -1.18
C THR A 284 -51.99 44.98 -0.81
N LYS A 285 -51.13 45.77 -1.46
CA LYS A 285 -49.66 45.70 -1.36
C LYS A 285 -49.09 44.29 -1.57
N LYS A 286 -49.85 43.38 -2.18
CA LYS A 286 -49.40 42.03 -2.54
C LYS A 286 -48.59 42.10 -3.83
N PHE A 287 -47.63 41.18 -3.96
CA PHE A 287 -46.81 41.04 -5.16
C PHE A 287 -47.68 40.82 -6.41
N CYS A 288 -47.47 41.65 -7.43
CA CYS A 288 -48.12 41.56 -8.73
C CYS A 288 -47.15 40.96 -9.74
N SER A 289 -47.45 39.72 -10.18
CA SER A 289 -46.65 39.02 -11.18
C SER A 289 -46.61 39.79 -12.52
N THR A 290 -45.48 39.70 -13.22
CA THR A 290 -45.27 40.26 -14.56
C THR A 290 -46.30 39.76 -15.58
N ASN A 291 -46.87 38.57 -15.38
CA ASN A 291 -47.88 37.98 -16.26
C ASN A 291 -49.30 38.58 -16.06
N SER A 292 -49.49 39.47 -15.09
CA SER A 292 -50.79 40.12 -14.86
C SER A 292 -51.06 41.19 -15.92
N PRO A 293 -52.28 41.27 -16.48
CA PRO A 293 -52.62 42.23 -17.53
C PRO A 293 -52.47 43.67 -17.05
N SER A 294 -51.98 44.55 -17.94
CA SER A 294 -51.67 45.97 -17.69
C SER A 294 -52.84 46.84 -17.21
N HIS A 295 -54.07 46.34 -17.30
CA HIS A 295 -55.29 47.04 -16.87
C HIS A 295 -55.65 46.85 -15.39
N ARG A 296 -54.95 45.98 -14.66
CA ARG A 296 -55.11 45.91 -13.19
C ARG A 296 -54.14 46.92 -12.59
N ASN A 297 -54.60 47.71 -11.62
CA ASN A 297 -53.80 48.69 -10.85
C ASN A 297 -52.61 48.02 -10.12
N CYS A 298 -51.60 47.72 -10.92
CA CYS A 298 -50.22 47.36 -10.64
C CYS A 298 -49.35 48.38 -11.39
#